data_AF-A0A355V1X6-F1
#
_entry.id   AF-A0A355V1X6-F1
#
_cell.length_a   1.000
_cell.length_b   1.000
_cell.length_c   1.000
_cell.angle_alpha   90.00
_cell.angle_beta   90.00
_cell.angle_gamma   90.00
#
_symmetry.space_group_name_H-M   'P 1'
#
loop_
_entity.id
_entity.type
_entity.pdbx_description
1 polymer ?
#
loop_
_entity_poly.entity_id
_entity_poly.type
_entity_poly.pdbx_seq_one_letter_code
_entity_poly.pdbx_strand_id
1 'polypeptide(L)' 'CAAPGGKSVLLAAKCKSVTACELHPHRVELIESYKTRMGVNNVTAAQADSSVFNPEYENSFDGVLCDVPCSG' A
#
# COMPACT_ATOMS: atom_id res chain seq x y z
N CYS A 1 -5.68 -2.81 -2.22
CA CYS A 1 -5.71 -3.99 -1.33
C CYS A 1 -4.31 -4.29 -0.81
N ALA A 2 -3.76 -3.41 0.03
CA ALA A 2 -2.41 -3.58 0.55
C ALA A 2 -2.37 -4.29 1.92
N ALA A 3 -3.48 -4.25 2.67
CA ALA A 3 -3.51 -4.86 3.99
C ALA A 3 -3.41 -6.40 3.90
N PRO A 4 -2.71 -7.07 4.83
CA PRO A 4 -2.16 -6.53 6.09
C PRO A 4 -0.82 -5.80 5.97
N GLY A 5 -0.25 -5.62 4.76
CA GLY A 5 0.94 -4.79 4.53
C GLY A 5 2.23 -5.54 4.19
N GLY A 6 2.23 -6.88 4.16
CA GLY A 6 3.45 -7.68 3.96
C GLY A 6 4.15 -7.46 2.62
N LYS A 7 3.39 -7.33 1.53
CA LYS A 7 3.94 -7.00 0.20
C LYS A 7 4.57 -5.61 0.20
N SER A 8 3.90 -4.62 0.81
CA SER A 8 4.40 -3.26 0.91
C SER A 8 5.70 -3.18 1.72
N VAL A 9 5.76 -3.87 2.86
CA VAL A 9 6.98 -3.97 3.69
C VAL A 9 8.11 -4.66 2.93
N LEU A 10 7.82 -5.73 2.16
CA LEU A 10 8.83 -6.40 1.34
C LEU A 10 9.37 -5.49 0.24
N LEU A 11 8.49 -4.75 -0.45
CA LEU A 11 8.87 -3.80 -1.49
C LEU A 11 9.70 -2.64 -0.94
N ALA A 12 9.49 -2.26 0.32
CA ALA A 12 10.21 -1.18 0.98
C ALA A 12 11.74 -1.38 1.01
N ALA A 13 12.22 -2.64 0.95
CA ALA A 13 13.64 -2.96 0.86
C ALA A 13 14.24 -2.75 -0.56
N LYS A 14 13.40 -2.60 -1.58
CA LYS A 14 13.80 -2.48 -2.99
C LYS A 14 13.43 -1.13 -3.61
N CYS A 15 12.48 -0.42 -3.02
CA CYS A 15 11.94 0.84 -3.51
C CYS A 15 12.34 2.00 -2.60
N LYS A 16 12.52 3.19 -3.16
CA LYS A 16 12.78 4.42 -2.38
C LYS A 16 11.60 4.77 -1.48
N SER A 17 10.39 4.67 -2.01
CA SER A 17 9.13 4.89 -1.31
C SER A 17 8.06 3.93 -1.84
N VAL A 18 7.10 3.57 -0.98
CA VAL A 18 5.98 2.70 -1.32
C VAL A 18 4.69 3.33 -0.81
N THR A 19 3.69 3.47 -1.69
CA THR A 19 2.32 3.85 -1.31
C THR A 19 1.48 2.58 -1.23
N ALA A 20 0.90 2.32 -0.07
CA ALA A 20 0.12 1.13 0.23
C ALA A 20 -1.38 1.48 0.34
N CYS A 21 -2.14 1.26 -0.73
CA CYS A 21 -3.55 1.62 -0.81
C CYS A 21 -4.48 0.52 -0.26
N GLU A 22 -5.40 0.92 0.62
CA GLU A 22 -6.40 0.03 1.19
C GLU A 22 -7.78 0.71 1.29
N LEU A 23 -8.85 -0.02 0.96
CA LEU A 23 -10.19 0.54 0.89
C LEU A 23 -10.77 0.82 2.29
N HIS A 24 -10.52 -0.10 3.23
CA HIS A 24 -11.14 -0.08 4.55
C HIS A 24 -10.23 0.57 5.61
N PRO A 25 -10.72 1.56 6.37
CA PRO A 25 -9.88 2.34 7.30
C PRO A 25 -9.26 1.46 8.39
N HIS A 26 -10.03 0.54 9.00
CA HIS A 26 -9.50 -0.40 10.00
C HIS A 26 -8.40 -1.32 9.45
N ARG A 27 -8.36 -1.56 8.14
CA ARG A 27 -7.31 -2.37 7.50
C ARG A 27 -6.06 -1.54 7.20
N VAL A 28 -6.19 -0.24 6.98
CA VAL A 28 -5.05 0.70 6.88
C VAL A 28 -4.23 0.66 8.17
N GLU A 29 -4.89 0.62 9.33
CA GLU A 29 -4.23 0.50 10.64
C GLU A 29 -3.37 -0.77 10.76
N LEU A 30 -3.75 -1.87 10.09
CA LEU A 30 -2.96 -3.09 10.06
C LEU A 30 -1.63 -2.88 9.31
N ILE A 31 -1.64 -2.09 8.24
CA ILE A 31 -0.44 -1.74 7.47
C ILE A 31 0.47 -0.86 8.32
N GLU A 32 -0.09 0.15 9.00
CA GLU A 32 0.63 1.05 9.91
C GLU A 32 1.26 0.28 11.09
N SER A 33 0.51 -0.62 11.71
CA SER A 33 1.02 -1.50 12.77
C SER A 33 2.15 -2.39 12.25
N TYR A 34 1.98 -2.98 11.06
CA TYR A 34 2.96 -3.90 10.51
C TYR A 34 4.25 -3.20 10.09
N LYS A 35 4.19 -2.05 9.38
CA LYS A 35 5.39 -1.30 9.00
C LYS A 35 6.16 -0.82 10.23
N THR A 36 5.44 -0.39 11.28
CA THR A 36 6.03 0.03 12.56
C THR A 36 6.74 -1.13 13.23
N ARG A 37 6.09 -2.31 13.34
CA ARG A 37 6.70 -3.52 13.90
C ARG A 37 7.97 -3.94 13.16
N MET A 38 8.02 -3.70 11.85
CA MET A 38 9.16 -4.05 10.99
C MET A 38 10.22 -2.95 10.89
N GLY A 39 10.02 -1.79 11.53
CA GLY A 39 10.96 -0.66 11.49
C GLY A 39 11.08 0.00 10.11
N VAL A 40 10.05 -0.09 9.27
CA VAL A 40 10.04 0.44 7.91
C VAL A 40 9.35 1.80 7.86
N ASN A 41 10.10 2.82 7.43
CA ASN A 41 9.65 4.22 7.45
C ASN A 41 9.28 4.78 6.06
N ASN A 42 9.59 4.07 4.98
CA ASN A 42 9.33 4.50 3.60
C ASN A 42 8.05 3.89 2.99
N VAL A 43 7.14 3.41 3.84
CA VAL A 43 5.80 2.94 3.45
C VAL A 43 4.75 3.92 3.96
N THR A 44 3.97 4.49 3.06
CA THR A 44 2.80 5.33 3.38
C THR A 44 1.54 4.48 3.21
N ALA A 45 0.79 4.23 4.28
CA ALA A 45 -0.53 3.62 4.16
C ALA A 45 -1.57 4.70 3.81
N ALA A 46 -2.35 4.46 2.77
CA ALA A 46 -3.37 5.39 2.30
C ALA A 46 -4.72 4.69 2.24
N GLN A 47 -5.75 5.31 2.81
CA GLN A 47 -7.11 4.88 2.58
C GLN A 47 -7.55 5.35 1.20
N ALA A 48 -7.81 4.41 0.28
CA ALA A 48 -8.24 4.74 -1.07
C ALA A 48 -9.01 3.58 -1.72
N ASP A 49 -10.04 3.93 -2.48
CA ASP A 49 -10.66 3.01 -3.43
C ASP A 49 -9.83 2.99 -4.72
N SER A 50 -9.13 1.88 -4.97
CA SER A 50 -8.28 1.74 -6.15
C SER A 50 -9.06 1.64 -7.47
N SER A 51 -10.39 1.49 -7.43
CA SER A 51 -11.24 1.55 -8.63
C SER A 51 -11.56 2.97 -9.08
N VAL A 52 -11.33 3.96 -8.21
CA VAL A 52 -11.59 5.37 -8.49
C VAL A 52 -10.30 6.03 -8.96
N PHE A 53 -10.38 6.73 -10.10
CA PHE A 53 -9.25 7.50 -10.61
C PHE A 53 -8.88 8.63 -9.63
N ASN A 54 -7.60 8.70 -9.26
CA ASN A 54 -7.05 9.79 -8.48
C ASN A 54 -6.10 10.62 -9.36
N PRO A 55 -6.44 11.89 -9.70
CA PRO A 55 -5.57 12.76 -10.50
C PRO A 55 -4.17 12.95 -9.91
N GLU A 56 -4.01 12.89 -8.58
CA GLU A 56 -2.69 13.01 -7.93
C GLU A 56 -1.76 11.82 -8.23
N TYR A 57 -2.35 10.69 -8.66
CA TYR A 57 -1.63 9.46 -8.96
C TYR A 57 -1.28 9.31 -10.44
N GLU A 58 -1.74 10.23 -11.30
CA GLU A 58 -1.44 10.20 -12.72
C GLU A 58 0.07 10.40 -12.96
N ASN A 59 0.71 9.40 -13.57
CA ASN A 59 2.16 9.38 -13.85
C ASN A 59 3.05 9.57 -12.61
N SER A 60 2.56 9.29 -11.40
CA SER A 60 3.30 9.52 -10.15
C SER A 60 4.12 8.31 -9.65
N PHE A 61 4.03 7.16 -10.33
CA PHE A 61 4.65 5.91 -9.90
C PHE A 61 5.52 5.29 -11.00
N ASP A 62 6.73 4.87 -10.64
CA ASP A 62 7.63 4.11 -11.53
C ASP A 62 7.15 2.68 -11.77
N GLY A 63 6.33 2.14 -10.87
CA GLY A 63 5.78 0.80 -10.96
C GLY A 63 4.60 0.61 -10.00
N VAL A 64 3.69 -0.28 -10.40
CA VAL A 64 2.48 -0.61 -9.64
C VAL A 64 2.40 -2.12 -9.44
N LEU A 65 2.27 -2.55 -8.19
CA LEU A 65 1.91 -3.93 -7.85
C LEU A 65 0.41 -3.99 -7.57
N CYS A 66 -0.34 -4.68 -8.44
CA CYS A 66 -1.78 -4.85 -8.29
C CYS A 66 -2.10 -6.23 -7.71
N ASP A 67 -2.28 -6.30 -6.38
CA ASP A 67 -2.76 -7.50 -5.67
C ASP A 67 -4.28 -7.42 -5.56
N VAL A 68 -4.98 -7.86 -6.61
CA VAL A 68 -6.44 -7.68 -6.73
C VAL A 68 -7.22 -8.74 -5.96
N PRO A 69 -8.40 -8.39 -5.40
CA PRO A 69 -9.35 -9.39 -4.94
C PRO A 69 -9.67 -10.39 -6.06
N CYS A 70 -9.46 -11.67 -5.79
CA CYS A 70 -9.77 -12.76 -6.71
C CYS A 70 -10.86 -13.65 -6.11
N SER A 71 -11.28 -14.68 -6.84
CA SER A 71 -12.33 -15.61 -6.40
C SER A 71 -11.98 -16.42 -5.15
N GLY A 72 -10.70 -16.45 -4.75
CA GLY A 72 -10.19 -17.37 -3.74
C GLY A 72 -9.96 -18.76 -4.34
#